data_AF-A0A2Z4UGV3-F1
#
_entry.id   AF-A0A2Z4UGV3-F1
#
_cell.length_a   1.000
_cell.length_b   1.000
_cell.length_c   1.000
_cell.angle_alpha   90.00
_cell.angle_beta   90.00
_cell.angle_gamma   90.00
#
_symmetry.space_group_name_H-M   'P 1'
#
loop_
_entity.id
_entity.type
_entity.pdbx_description
1 polymer ?
#
loop_
_entity_poly.entity_id
_entity_poly.type
_entity_poly.pdbx_seq_one_letter_code
_entity_poly.pdbx_strand_id
1 'polypeptide(L)'
;MTDCPQPATEEPKPVDWARIEQVYQTEEKLANIAKEYGLTVQKIVAHAQREGWRLRYDKQRAGKQNRSPGSTDPATLRKRLTALVERQIAEIEQRLAEPAESRDHERDARTLSNLTRTLDKLIELKRAAAVEQAEAKRLREEVSGNDGAQTDDVLRQDLARRLARIAAAGTG
;
A
#
# COMPACT_ATOMS: atom_id res chain seq x y z
N MET A 1 41.71 -3.08 -49.16
CA MET A 1 41.68 -2.08 -48.07
C MET A 1 40.50 -1.17 -48.38
N THR A 2 39.34 -1.42 -47.77
CA THR A 2 38.18 -0.54 -47.91
C THR A 2 37.41 -0.58 -46.60
N ASP A 3 37.22 0.62 -46.06
CA ASP A 3 36.70 0.99 -44.75
C ASP A 3 35.50 0.18 -44.24
N CYS A 4 35.61 -0.27 -42.99
CA CYS A 4 34.46 -0.50 -42.14
C CYS A 4 33.97 0.85 -41.60
N PRO A 5 32.66 1.20 -41.73
CA PRO A 5 32.14 2.39 -41.09
C PRO A 5 32.12 2.16 -39.57
N GLN A 6 32.87 2.98 -38.83
CA GLN A 6 32.88 2.98 -37.37
C GLN A 6 31.47 3.35 -36.86
N PRO A 7 30.91 2.67 -35.84
CA PRO A 7 29.68 3.10 -35.21
C PRO A 7 29.92 4.43 -34.50
N ALA A 8 29.12 5.43 -34.86
CA ALA A 8 29.12 6.76 -34.28
C ALA A 8 29.16 6.68 -32.75
N THR A 9 30.20 7.26 -32.17
CA THR A 9 30.33 7.48 -30.73
C THR A 9 29.35 8.60 -30.39
N GLU A 10 28.12 8.23 -29.98
CA GLU A 10 27.18 9.18 -29.40
C GLU A 10 27.80 9.72 -28.10
N GLU A 11 28.30 10.95 -28.14
CA GLU A 11 28.78 11.65 -26.96
C GLU A 11 27.66 11.68 -25.91
N PRO A 12 27.89 11.16 -24.67
CA PRO A 12 26.85 11.16 -23.66
C PRO A 12 26.53 12.61 -23.30
N LYS A 13 25.28 13.03 -23.56
CA LYS A 13 24.75 14.32 -23.09
C LYS A 13 25.11 14.50 -21.61
N PRO A 14 25.62 15.66 -21.19
CA PRO A 14 25.97 15.89 -19.80
C PRO A 14 24.76 15.60 -18.91
N VAL A 15 24.95 14.74 -17.92
CA VAL A 15 23.86 14.30 -17.04
C VAL A 15 23.40 15.49 -16.20
N ASP A 16 22.19 15.97 -16.46
CA ASP A 16 21.57 17.02 -15.67
C ASP A 16 20.94 16.43 -14.39
N TRP A 17 21.75 16.37 -13.34
CA TRP A 17 21.32 15.87 -12.04
C TRP A 17 20.23 16.72 -11.39
N ALA A 18 20.17 18.03 -11.68
CA ALA A 18 19.14 18.92 -11.12
C ALA A 18 17.76 18.61 -11.74
N ARG A 19 17.73 18.31 -13.05
CA ARG A 19 16.51 17.82 -13.71
C ARG A 19 16.08 16.47 -13.16
N ILE A 20 17.03 15.55 -12.97
CA ILE A 20 16.74 14.23 -12.39
C ILE A 20 16.21 14.37 -10.96
N GLU A 21 16.74 15.29 -10.15
CA GLU A 21 16.24 15.56 -8.80
C GLU A 21 14.78 16.05 -8.80
N GLN A 22 14.48 17.05 -9.64
CA GLN A 22 13.10 17.57 -9.76
C GLN A 22 12.13 16.46 -10.12
N VAL A 23 12.48 15.64 -11.11
CA VAL A 23 11.61 14.54 -11.53
C VAL A 23 11.63 13.41 -10.48
N TYR A 24 12.74 13.16 -9.77
CA TYR A 24 12.79 12.25 -8.63
C TYR A 24 11.82 12.67 -7.52
N GLN A 25 11.49 13.96 -7.42
CA GLN A 25 10.53 14.49 -6.46
C GLN A 25 9.06 14.51 -6.95
N THR A 26 8.79 14.31 -8.25
CA THR A 26 7.44 14.22 -8.85
C THR A 26 6.93 12.77 -8.94
N GLU A 27 5.79 12.50 -9.59
CA GLU A 27 5.20 11.16 -9.76
C GLU A 27 5.71 10.39 -11.00
N GLU A 28 6.53 11.01 -11.84
CA GLU A 28 6.99 10.37 -13.08
C GLU A 28 7.90 9.16 -12.83
N LYS A 29 7.82 8.15 -13.70
CA LYS A 29 8.59 6.91 -13.55
C LYS A 29 10.07 7.15 -13.85
N LEU A 30 10.94 6.84 -12.88
CA LEU A 30 12.41 6.93 -13.01
C LEU A 30 12.97 6.15 -14.21
N ALA A 31 12.26 5.11 -14.68
CA ALA A 31 12.63 4.32 -15.84
C ALA A 31 12.62 5.13 -17.17
N ASN A 32 11.78 6.15 -17.28
CA ASN A 32 11.72 6.98 -18.50
C ASN A 32 12.90 7.95 -18.55
N ILE A 33 13.23 8.56 -17.42
CA ILE A 33 14.39 9.46 -17.26
C ILE A 33 15.70 8.68 -17.45
N ALA A 34 15.77 7.48 -16.87
CA ALA A 34 16.90 6.58 -17.03
C ALA A 34 17.18 6.29 -18.52
N LYS A 35 16.13 6.06 -19.32
CA LYS A 35 16.26 5.88 -20.78
C LYS A 35 16.67 7.15 -21.51
N GLU A 36 16.13 8.30 -21.12
CA GLU A 36 16.39 9.59 -21.76
C GLU A 36 17.84 10.05 -21.62
N TYR A 37 18.46 9.77 -20.47
CA TYR A 37 19.85 10.15 -20.16
C TYR A 37 20.85 8.99 -20.28
N GLY A 38 20.42 7.81 -20.77
CA GLY A 38 21.29 6.62 -20.89
C GLY A 38 21.81 6.10 -19.54
N LEU A 39 21.06 6.31 -18.46
CA LEU A 39 21.42 5.89 -17.10
C LEU A 39 20.65 4.64 -16.70
N THR A 40 21.20 3.87 -15.78
CA THR A 40 20.43 2.82 -15.09
C THR A 40 19.68 3.44 -13.90
N VAL A 41 18.48 2.92 -13.61
CA VAL A 41 17.71 3.34 -12.43
C VAL A 41 18.53 3.20 -11.14
N GLN A 42 19.35 2.15 -11.06
CA GLN A 42 20.27 1.91 -9.93
C GLN A 42 21.28 3.04 -9.74
N LYS A 43 21.81 3.63 -10.83
CA LYS A 43 22.76 4.74 -10.76
C LYS A 43 22.10 6.03 -10.24
N ILE A 44 20.84 6.27 -10.60
CA ILE A 44 20.04 7.39 -10.07
C ILE A 44 19.75 7.18 -8.58
N VAL A 45 19.37 5.97 -8.17
CA VAL A 45 19.10 5.65 -6.75
C VAL A 45 20.37 5.75 -5.90
N ALA A 46 21.51 5.25 -6.39
CA ALA A 46 22.79 5.37 -5.69
C ALA A 46 23.24 6.82 -5.55
N HIS A 47 22.99 7.66 -6.56
CA HIS A 47 23.25 9.11 -6.48
C HIS A 47 22.32 9.79 -5.47
N ALA A 48 21.02 9.50 -5.53
CA ALA A 48 20.02 10.03 -4.61
C ALA A 48 20.31 9.68 -3.14
N GLN A 49 20.82 8.48 -2.87
CA GLN A 49 21.23 8.06 -1.53
C GLN A 49 22.47 8.80 -1.02
N ARG A 50 23.45 9.07 -1.89
CA ARG A 50 24.66 9.82 -1.53
C ARG A 50 24.37 11.29 -1.26
N GLU A 51 23.49 11.88 -2.04
CA GLU A 51 23.06 13.29 -1.92
C GLU A 51 21.90 13.51 -0.94
N GLY A 52 21.40 12.44 -0.29
CA GLY A 52 20.34 12.54 0.72
C GLY A 52 19.00 13.05 0.17
N TRP A 53 18.69 12.79 -1.09
CA TRP A 53 17.44 13.22 -1.70
C TRP A 53 16.24 12.62 -0.95
N ARG A 54 15.20 13.44 -0.72
CA ARG A 54 13.99 12.98 -0.01
C ARG A 54 13.32 11.85 -0.80
N LEU A 55 13.25 10.66 -0.20
CA LEU A 55 12.62 9.50 -0.82
C LEU A 55 11.13 9.79 -1.06
N ARG A 56 10.61 9.40 -2.23
CA ARG A 56 9.17 9.44 -2.54
C ARG A 56 8.32 8.73 -1.48
N TYR A 57 8.88 7.68 -0.87
CA TYR A 57 8.24 6.92 0.21
C TYR A 57 8.09 7.71 1.53
N ASP A 58 9.02 8.63 1.82
CA ASP A 58 8.93 9.46 3.02
C ASP A 58 7.81 10.50 2.94
N LYS A 59 7.51 11.03 1.74
CA LYS A 59 6.31 11.86 1.52
C LYS A 59 5.03 11.06 1.78
N GLN A 60 4.97 9.78 1.38
CA GLN A 60 3.78 8.94 1.63
C GLN A 60 3.61 8.63 3.13
N ARG A 61 4.70 8.45 3.89
CA ARG A 61 4.65 8.31 5.35
C ARG A 61 4.27 9.61 6.05
N ALA A 62 4.84 10.74 5.63
CA ALA A 62 4.51 12.06 6.18
C ALA A 62 3.03 12.42 5.93
N GLY A 63 2.50 12.12 4.74
CA GLY A 63 1.07 12.30 4.43
C GLY A 63 0.14 11.36 5.22
N LYS A 64 0.62 10.18 5.64
CA LYS A 64 -0.15 9.25 6.49
C LYS A 64 -0.20 9.68 7.95
N GLN A 65 0.80 10.42 8.43
CA GLN A 65 0.85 10.92 9.81
C GLN A 65 0.08 12.24 10.00
N ASN A 66 -0.18 13.00 8.92
CA ASN A 66 -1.02 14.20 8.95
C ASN A 66 -2.52 13.94 8.77
N ARG A 67 -3.04 12.79 9.25
CA ARG A 67 -4.49 12.55 9.24
C ARG A 67 -5.13 13.28 10.42
N SER A 68 -6.08 14.15 10.05
CA SER A 68 -6.91 15.05 10.86
C SER A 68 -7.11 14.62 12.32
N PRO A 69 -7.01 15.55 13.31
CA PRO A 69 -7.19 15.28 14.74
C PRO A 69 -8.66 14.99 15.09
N GLY A 70 -9.18 13.90 14.53
CA GLY A 70 -10.58 13.48 14.59
C GLY A 70 -10.82 12.14 13.88
N SER A 71 -9.98 11.71 12.93
CA SER A 71 -10.06 10.35 12.39
C SER A 71 -9.29 9.39 13.31
N THR A 72 -9.90 9.00 14.43
CA THR A 72 -9.36 7.90 15.22
C THR A 72 -9.42 6.65 14.34
N ASP A 73 -8.26 6.11 13.97
CA ASP A 73 -8.18 4.84 13.26
C ASP A 73 -9.05 3.80 14.00
N PRO A 74 -10.02 3.15 13.31
CA PRO A 74 -10.91 2.18 13.93
C PRO A 74 -10.18 1.10 14.73
N ALA A 75 -8.95 0.72 14.35
CA ALA A 75 -8.17 -0.23 15.13
C ALA A 75 -7.67 0.35 16.46
N THR A 76 -7.25 1.62 16.45
CA THR A 76 -6.86 2.35 17.67
C THR A 76 -8.04 2.56 18.61
N LEU A 77 -9.23 2.90 18.08
CA LEU A 77 -10.44 3.05 18.87
C LEU A 77 -10.84 1.72 19.54
N ARG A 78 -10.83 0.61 18.79
CA ARG A 78 -11.10 -0.73 19.33
C ARG A 78 -10.15 -1.08 20.48
N LYS A 79 -8.85 -0.87 20.30
CA LYS A 79 -7.85 -1.15 21.34
C LYS A 79 -8.10 -0.36 22.63
N ARG A 80 -8.44 0.93 22.50
CA ARG A 80 -8.77 1.78 23.65
C ARG A 80 -10.06 1.33 24.35
N LEU A 81 -11.09 0.96 23.60
CA LEU A 81 -12.35 0.46 24.17
C LEU A 81 -12.16 -0.87 24.89
N THR A 82 -11.41 -1.81 24.31
CA THR A 82 -11.09 -3.08 24.98
C THR A 82 -10.36 -2.85 26.31
N ALA A 83 -9.34 -1.99 26.32
CA ALA A 83 -8.61 -1.67 27.55
C ALA A 83 -9.49 -1.00 28.62
N LEU A 84 -10.44 -0.15 28.22
CA LEU A 84 -11.40 0.45 29.14
C LEU A 84 -12.36 -0.57 29.74
N VAL A 85 -12.82 -1.53 28.93
CA VAL A 85 -13.69 -2.62 29.39
C VAL A 85 -12.93 -3.51 30.38
N GLU A 86 -11.71 -3.93 30.06
CA GLU A 86 -10.87 -4.74 30.97
C GLU A 86 -10.66 -4.04 32.31
N ARG A 87 -10.35 -2.73 32.28
CA ARG A 87 -10.22 -1.92 33.49
C ARG A 87 -11.52 -1.85 34.29
N GLN A 88 -12.66 -1.65 33.64
CA GLN A 88 -13.95 -1.59 34.33
C GLN A 88 -14.34 -2.93 34.94
N ILE A 89 -14.04 -4.05 34.28
CA ILE A 89 -14.25 -5.38 34.85
C ILE A 89 -13.42 -5.54 36.12
N ALA A 90 -12.12 -5.19 36.06
CA ALA A 90 -11.25 -5.26 37.23
C ALA A 90 -11.71 -4.35 38.39
N GLU A 91 -12.18 -3.13 38.10
CA GLU A 91 -12.75 -2.23 39.11
C GLU A 91 -14.03 -2.80 39.76
N ILE A 92 -14.87 -3.49 38.99
CA ILE A 92 -16.09 -4.12 39.50
C ILE A 92 -15.76 -5.38 40.30
N GLU A 93 -14.84 -6.21 39.84
CA GLU A 93 -14.33 -7.37 40.59
C GLU A 93 -13.75 -6.96 41.94
N GLN A 94 -12.99 -5.86 41.98
CA GLN A 94 -12.43 -5.31 43.21
C GLN A 94 -13.52 -4.79 44.16
N ARG A 95 -14.56 -4.13 43.65
CA ARG A 95 -15.71 -3.68 44.46
C ARG A 95 -16.57 -4.83 44.96
N LEU A 96 -16.68 -5.91 44.19
CA LEU A 96 -17.42 -7.12 44.60
C LEU A 96 -16.70 -7.91 45.70
N ALA A 97 -15.37 -7.79 45.78
CA ALA A 97 -14.57 -8.42 46.83
C ALA A 97 -14.70 -7.73 48.20
N GLU A 98 -15.13 -6.46 48.21
CA GLU A 98 -15.42 -5.71 49.43
C GLU A 98 -16.91 -5.86 49.81
N PRO A 99 -17.27 -5.89 51.10
CA PRO A 99 -18.66 -5.90 51.54
C PRO A 99 -19.33 -4.56 51.21
N ALA A 100 -20.05 -4.51 50.08
CA ALA A 100 -20.76 -3.33 49.57
C ALA A 100 -22.28 -3.43 49.79
N GLU A 101 -22.97 -2.29 49.80
CA GLU A 101 -24.43 -2.25 49.93
C GLU A 101 -25.14 -2.72 48.64
N SER A 102 -26.35 -3.28 48.77
CA SER A 102 -27.15 -3.78 47.63
C SER A 102 -27.37 -2.76 46.50
N ARG A 103 -27.34 -1.45 46.81
CA ARG A 103 -27.44 -0.38 45.79
C ARG A 103 -26.21 -0.29 44.89
N ASP A 104 -25.02 -0.59 45.40
CA ASP A 104 -23.79 -0.56 44.62
C ASP A 104 -23.71 -1.76 43.68
N HIS A 105 -24.18 -2.93 44.13
CA HIS A 105 -24.31 -4.12 43.28
C HIS A 105 -25.27 -3.90 42.10
N GLU A 106 -26.41 -3.23 42.30
CA GLU A 106 -27.33 -2.94 41.20
C GLU A 106 -26.74 -1.92 40.21
N ARG A 107 -25.98 -0.93 40.69
CA ARG A 107 -25.28 0.02 39.83
C ARG A 107 -24.18 -0.67 39.01
N ASP A 108 -23.43 -1.57 39.62
CA ASP A 108 -22.39 -2.34 38.94
C ASP A 108 -22.99 -3.29 37.90
N ALA A 109 -24.10 -3.97 38.20
CA ALA A 109 -24.80 -4.83 37.24
C ALA A 109 -25.30 -4.06 36.01
N ARG A 110 -25.83 -2.84 36.18
CA ARG A 110 -26.22 -1.96 35.06
C ARG A 110 -25.01 -1.51 34.23
N THR A 111 -23.89 -1.23 34.89
CA THR A 111 -22.63 -0.85 34.23
C THR A 111 -22.09 -2.01 33.40
N LEU A 112 -22.06 -3.23 33.95
CA LEU A 112 -21.71 -4.45 33.22
C LEU A 112 -22.61 -4.68 32.01
N SER A 113 -23.93 -4.54 32.18
CA SER A 113 -24.88 -4.73 31.07
C SER A 113 -24.63 -3.76 29.91
N ASN A 114 -24.31 -2.50 30.21
CA ASN A 114 -23.95 -1.51 29.20
C ASN A 114 -22.60 -1.81 28.53
N LEU A 115 -21.60 -2.31 29.27
CA LEU A 115 -20.32 -2.73 28.72
C LEU A 115 -20.47 -3.92 27.78
N THR A 116 -21.27 -4.93 28.15
CA THR A 116 -21.56 -6.08 27.28
C THR A 116 -22.22 -5.65 25.98
N ARG A 117 -23.24 -4.76 26.03
CA ARG A 117 -23.83 -4.19 24.80
C ARG A 117 -22.82 -3.44 23.94
N THR A 118 -21.90 -2.71 24.58
CA THR A 118 -20.85 -1.97 23.86
C THR A 118 -19.86 -2.93 23.18
N LEU A 119 -19.48 -4.02 23.86
CA LEU A 119 -18.66 -5.08 23.28
C LEU A 119 -19.36 -5.77 22.10
N ASP A 120 -20.63 -6.13 22.25
CA ASP A 120 -21.42 -6.72 21.17
C ASP A 120 -21.43 -5.80 19.94
N LYS A 121 -21.62 -4.49 20.16
CA LYS A 121 -21.60 -3.53 19.05
C LYS A 121 -20.23 -3.42 18.38
N LEU A 122 -19.14 -3.52 19.14
CA LEU A 122 -17.79 -3.52 18.58
C LEU A 122 -17.51 -4.79 17.76
N ILE A 123 -18.04 -5.95 18.20
CA ILE A 123 -17.93 -7.21 17.46
C ILE A 123 -18.70 -7.10 16.13
N GLU A 124 -19.93 -6.58 16.15
CA GLU A 124 -20.71 -6.32 14.94
C GLU A 124 -19.96 -5.43 13.95
N LEU A 125 -19.42 -4.30 14.43
CA LEU A 125 -18.66 -3.37 13.60
C LEU A 125 -17.41 -4.03 13.00
N LYS A 126 -16.73 -4.89 13.77
CA LYS A 126 -15.57 -5.65 13.27
C LYS A 126 -15.96 -6.66 12.19
N ARG A 127 -17.09 -7.34 12.36
CA ARG A 127 -17.61 -8.28 11.35
C ARG A 127 -18.00 -7.55 10.07
N ALA A 128 -18.70 -6.43 10.17
CA ALA A 128 -19.07 -5.60 9.02
C ALA A 128 -17.83 -5.13 8.24
N ALA A 129 -16.83 -4.60 8.93
CA ALA A 129 -15.58 -4.17 8.30
C ALA A 129 -14.81 -5.33 7.63
N ALA A 130 -14.86 -6.53 8.19
CA ALA A 130 -14.22 -7.72 7.58
C ALA A 130 -14.94 -8.15 6.29
N VAL A 131 -16.27 -8.07 6.25
CA VAL A 131 -17.07 -8.34 5.03
C VAL A 131 -16.75 -7.32 3.95
N GLU A 132 -16.76 -6.02 4.28
CA GLU A 132 -16.42 -4.95 3.34
C GLU A 132 -15.01 -5.11 2.76
N GLN A 133 -14.02 -5.49 3.59
CA GLN A 133 -12.67 -5.78 3.10
C GLN A 133 -12.60 -7.02 2.20
N ALA A 134 -13.37 -8.06 2.51
CA ALA A 134 -13.44 -9.26 1.68
C ALA A 134 -14.08 -8.94 0.31
N GLU A 135 -15.14 -8.13 0.28
CA GLU A 135 -15.78 -7.65 -0.95
C GLU A 135 -14.85 -6.77 -1.78
N ALA A 136 -14.18 -5.80 -1.14
CA ALA A 136 -13.20 -4.96 -1.80
C ALA A 136 -12.02 -5.75 -2.38
N LYS A 137 -11.61 -6.83 -1.70
CA LYS A 137 -10.58 -7.74 -2.20
C LYS A 137 -11.06 -8.53 -3.42
N ARG A 138 -12.27 -9.10 -3.37
CA ARG A 138 -12.89 -9.82 -4.50
C ARG A 138 -13.01 -8.94 -5.72
N LEU A 139 -13.50 -7.70 -5.57
CA LEU A 139 -13.63 -6.76 -6.67
C LEU A 139 -12.27 -6.45 -7.32
N ARG A 140 -11.20 -6.32 -6.52
CA ARG A 140 -9.84 -6.13 -7.06
C ARG A 140 -9.32 -7.35 -7.81
N GLU A 141 -9.61 -8.56 -7.31
CA GLU A 141 -9.23 -9.81 -7.96
C GLU A 141 -9.99 -10.02 -9.27
N GLU A 142 -11.27 -9.67 -9.33
CA GLU A 142 -12.09 -9.71 -10.55
C GLU A 142 -11.57 -8.74 -11.61
N VAL A 143 -11.29 -7.49 -11.23
CA VAL A 143 -10.74 -6.48 -12.16
C VAL A 143 -9.35 -6.87 -12.64
N SER A 144 -8.48 -7.34 -11.74
CA SER A 144 -7.10 -7.71 -12.10
C SER A 144 -7.02 -9.03 -12.87
N GLY A 145 -7.91 -9.98 -12.62
CA GLY A 145 -7.93 -11.29 -13.29
C GLY A 145 -8.37 -11.19 -14.74
N ASN A 146 -9.35 -10.32 -15.03
CA ASN A 146 -9.86 -10.13 -16.39
C ASN A 146 -8.85 -9.37 -17.28
N ASP A 147 -8.28 -8.27 -16.78
CA ASP A 147 -7.29 -7.49 -17.55
C ASP A 147 -5.98 -8.25 -17.80
N GLY A 148 -5.52 -9.03 -16.81
CA GLY A 148 -4.31 -9.84 -16.93
C GLY A 148 -4.45 -10.99 -17.93
N ALA A 149 -5.59 -11.69 -17.92
CA ALA A 149 -5.86 -12.77 -18.86
C ALA A 149 -6.04 -12.25 -20.29
N GLN A 150 -6.77 -11.15 -20.48
CA GLN A 150 -7.00 -10.57 -21.79
C GLN A 150 -5.71 -10.01 -22.42
N THR A 151 -4.83 -9.39 -21.62
CA THR A 151 -3.54 -8.90 -22.12
C THR A 151 -2.57 -10.05 -22.48
N ASP A 152 -2.55 -11.13 -21.70
CA ASP A 152 -1.72 -12.31 -22.00
C ASP A 152 -2.17 -13.03 -23.28
N ASP A 153 -3.48 -13.15 -23.50
CA ASP A 153 -4.01 -13.75 -24.73
C ASP A 153 -3.72 -12.91 -25.98
N VAL A 154 -3.78 -11.58 -25.88
CA VAL A 154 -3.38 -10.69 -26.98
C VAL A 154 -1.89 -10.84 -27.29
N LEU A 155 -1.04 -10.92 -26.27
CA LEU A 155 0.40 -11.18 -26.41
C LEU A 155 0.69 -12.53 -27.08
N ARG A 156 -0.01 -13.60 -26.68
CA ARG A 156 0.11 -14.92 -27.31
C ARG A 156 -0.26 -14.89 -28.78
N GLN A 157 -1.37 -14.22 -29.13
CA GLN A 157 -1.81 -14.12 -30.53
C GLN A 157 -0.82 -13.34 -31.39
N ASP A 158 -0.25 -12.24 -30.87
CA ASP A 158 0.75 -11.46 -31.60
C ASP A 158 2.04 -12.27 -31.80
N LEU A 159 2.50 -12.99 -30.78
CA LEU A 159 3.65 -13.89 -30.87
C LEU A 159 3.42 -15.01 -31.90
N ALA A 160 2.24 -15.64 -31.89
CA ALA A 160 1.89 -16.67 -32.86
C ALA A 160 1.95 -16.15 -34.30
N ARG A 161 1.44 -14.94 -34.57
CA ARG A 161 1.55 -14.30 -35.89
C ARG A 161 3.00 -14.03 -36.31
N ARG A 162 3.82 -13.53 -35.39
CA ARG A 162 5.24 -13.25 -35.67
C ARG A 162 6.01 -14.54 -35.98
N LEU A 163 5.78 -15.60 -35.22
CA LEU A 163 6.40 -16.91 -35.46
C LEU A 163 5.95 -17.51 -36.79
N ALA A 164 4.67 -17.43 -37.13
CA ALA A 164 4.16 -17.89 -38.42
C ALA A 164 4.81 -17.14 -39.59
N ARG A 165 5.01 -15.82 -39.46
CA ARG A 165 5.70 -15.00 -40.47
C ARG A 165 7.18 -15.40 -40.64
N ILE A 166 7.88 -15.66 -39.53
CA ILE A 166 9.28 -16.10 -39.57
C ILE A 166 9.40 -17.49 -40.17
N ALA A 167 8.50 -18.41 -39.78
CA ALA A 167 8.45 -19.76 -40.35
C ALA A 167 8.23 -19.71 -41.87
N ALA A 168 7.27 -18.92 -42.35
CA ALA A 168 7.01 -18.76 -43.78
C ALA A 168 8.18 -18.11 -44.55
N ALA A 169 8.93 -17.22 -43.91
CA ALA A 169 10.10 -16.57 -44.52
C ALA A 169 11.37 -17.44 -44.51
N GLY A 170 11.43 -18.49 -43.67
CA GLY A 170 12.57 -19.40 -43.56
C GLY A 170 12.48 -20.66 -44.44
N THR A 171 11.34 -20.89 -45.10
CA THR A 171 11.11 -22.06 -45.98
C THR A 171 11.13 -21.74 -47.48
N GLY A 172 11.53 -20.53 -47.86
CA GLY A 172 11.78 -20.11 -49.25
C GLY A 172 13.24 -19.77 -49.48
#